data_AF-A0A377C311-F1
#
_entry.id   AF-A0A377C311-F1
#
_cell.length_a   1.000
_cell.length_b   1.000
_cell.length_c   1.000
_cell.angle_alpha   90.00
_cell.angle_beta   90.00
_cell.angle_gamma   90.00
#
_symmetry.space_group_name_H-M   'P 1'
#
loop_
_entity.id
_entity.type
_entity.pdbx_description
1 polymer ?
#
loop_
_entity_poly.entity_id
_entity_poly.type
_entity_poly.pdbx_seq_one_letter_code
_entity_poly.pdbx_strand_id
1 'polypeptide(L)' 'MFDFASYHRAATLADAINLLADNPQAKLLAGGTDVLIQLHHHNDRYRHIVDIHNLAELRELRWRKMARYVSALQRHLPS' A
#
# COMPACT_ATOMS: atom_id res chain seq x y z
N MET A 1 8.34 16.08 -18.43
CA MET A 1 9.04 15.74 -17.18
C MET A 1 7.99 15.59 -16.09
N PHE A 2 8.13 14.66 -15.15
CA PHE A 2 7.16 14.51 -14.05
C PHE A 2 7.36 15.63 -13.02
N ASP A 3 6.24 16.20 -12.58
CA ASP A 3 6.25 17.41 -11.78
C ASP A 3 6.17 17.10 -10.28
N PHE A 4 7.25 16.56 -9.72
CA PHE A 4 7.34 16.25 -8.29
C PHE A 4 7.62 17.51 -7.45
N ALA A 5 6.93 17.64 -6.33
CA ALA A 5 7.24 18.57 -5.24
C ALA A 5 8.16 17.92 -4.19
N SER A 6 7.98 16.62 -3.92
CA SER A 6 8.94 15.82 -3.15
C SER A 6 8.92 14.36 -3.58
N TYR A 7 10.06 13.69 -3.45
CA TYR A 7 10.22 12.29 -3.80
C TYR A 7 11.16 11.61 -2.79
N HIS A 8 10.65 10.62 -2.09
CA HIS A 8 11.40 9.82 -1.13
C HIS A 8 11.34 8.36 -1.54
N ARG A 9 12.49 7.70 -1.59
CA ARG A 9 12.56 6.26 -1.82
C ARG A 9 12.72 5.55 -0.49
N ALA A 10 11.76 4.70 -0.15
CA ALA A 10 11.85 3.90 1.08
C ALA A 10 12.89 2.79 0.92
N ALA A 11 13.75 2.61 1.93
CA ALA A 11 14.72 1.52 1.96
C ALA A 11 14.15 0.24 2.60
N THR A 12 13.22 0.41 3.55
CA THR A 12 12.52 -0.68 4.24
C THR A 12 11.02 -0.38 4.36
N LEU A 13 10.22 -1.38 4.75
CA LEU A 13 8.81 -1.16 5.07
C LEU A 13 8.61 -0.18 6.23
N ALA A 14 9.48 -0.23 7.25
CA ALA A 14 9.44 0.69 8.37
C ALA A 14 9.68 2.14 7.93
N ASP A 15 10.65 2.34 7.04
CA ASP A 15 10.93 3.68 6.48
C ASP A 15 9.74 4.22 5.69
N ALA A 16 9.08 3.37 4.89
CA ALA A 16 7.90 3.78 4.15
C ALA A 16 6.76 4.24 5.08
N ILE A 17 6.56 3.53 6.20
CA ILE A 17 5.55 3.88 7.21
C ILE A 17 5.89 5.23 7.85
N ASN A 18 7.15 5.42 8.26
CA ASN A 18 7.60 6.67 8.88
C ASN A 18 7.48 7.85 7.89
N LEU A 19 7.91 7.67 6.64
CA LEU A 19 7.79 8.70 5.59
C LEU A 19 6.35 9.09 5.33
N LEU A 20 5.40 8.14 5.34
CA LEU A 20 3.96 8.42 5.21
C LEU A 20 3.37 9.10 6.45
N ALA A 21 3.81 8.72 7.65
CA ALA A 21 3.38 9.35 8.88
C ALA A 21 3.83 10.82 8.94
N ASP A 22 5.06 11.10 8.53
CA ASP A 22 5.62 12.46 8.48
C ASP A 22 5.07 13.27 7.30
N ASN A 23 4.62 12.61 6.23
CA ASN A 23 4.07 13.25 5.01
C ASN A 23 2.72 12.64 4.62
N PRO A 24 1.63 12.92 5.37
CA PRO A 24 0.32 12.28 5.14
C PRO A 24 -0.29 12.52 3.75
N GLN A 25 0.13 13.59 3.07
CA GLN A 25 -0.29 13.94 1.72
C GLN A 25 0.40 13.11 0.62
N ALA A 26 1.52 12.47 0.94
CA ALA A 26 2.32 11.74 -0.03
C ALA A 26 1.56 10.53 -0.60
N LYS A 27 1.76 10.28 -1.89
CA LYS A 27 1.22 9.10 -2.59
C LYS A 27 2.28 8.02 -2.69
N LEU A 28 1.85 6.78 -2.48
CA LEU A 28 2.69 5.62 -2.70
C LEU A 28 2.91 5.42 -4.20
N LEU A 29 4.18 5.33 -4.61
CA LEU A 29 4.57 4.93 -5.96
C LEU A 29 5.07 3.49 -5.92
N ALA A 30 4.34 2.59 -6.57
CA ALA A 30 4.73 1.20 -6.79
C ALA A 30 4.98 0.94 -8.28
N GLY A 31 4.01 0.41 -9.03
CA GLY A 31 4.12 0.21 -10.48
C GLY A 31 4.04 1.50 -11.31
N GLY A 32 3.48 2.57 -10.74
CA GLY A 32 3.45 3.90 -11.34
C GLY A 32 2.34 4.16 -12.37
N THR A 33 1.58 3.16 -12.80
CA THR A 33 0.54 3.33 -13.83
C THR A 33 -0.44 4.48 -13.53
N ASP A 34 -0.96 4.58 -12.30
CA ASP A 34 -1.92 5.63 -11.95
C ASP A 34 -1.22 6.94 -11.54
N VAL A 35 -0.20 6.84 -10.69
CA VAL A 35 0.47 8.01 -10.09
C VAL A 35 1.23 8.82 -11.12
N LEU A 36 1.92 8.17 -12.05
CA LEU A 36 2.69 8.86 -13.09
C LEU A 36 1.78 9.57 -14.09
N ILE A 37 0.60 9.02 -14.40
CA ILE A 37 -0.42 9.69 -15.22
C ILE A 37 -0.87 10.98 -14.54
N GLN A 38 -1.17 10.93 -13.23
CA GLN A 38 -1.60 12.12 -12.47
C GLN A 38 -0.52 13.20 -12.38
N LEU A 39 0.74 12.81 -12.18
CA LEU A 39 1.89 13.71 -12.20
C LEU A 39 2.10 14.36 -13.57
N HIS A 40 1.88 13.61 -14.65
CA HIS A 40 1.96 14.14 -16.01
C HIS A 40 0.89 15.20 -16.27
N HIS A 41 -0.29 15.07 -15.67
CA HIS A 41 -1.37 16.07 -15.73
C HIS A 41 -1.20 17.22 -14.73
N HIS A 42 -0.04 17.35 -14.07
CA HIS A 42 0.24 18.39 -13.08
C HIS A 42 -0.79 18.43 -11.94
N ASN A 43 -1.31 17.27 -11.52
CA ASN A 43 -2.24 17.19 -10.40
C ASN A 43 -1.49 17.42 -9.08
N ASP A 44 -1.73 18.56 -8.44
CA ASP A 44 -1.06 18.96 -7.19
C ASP A 44 -1.17 17.94 -6.06
N ARG A 45 -2.23 17.13 -6.04
CA ARG A 45 -2.44 16.09 -5.01
C ARG A 45 -1.48 14.90 -5.12
N TYR A 46 -0.74 14.79 -6.22
CA TYR A 46 0.15 13.66 -6.50
C TYR A 46 1.63 14.04 -6.50
N ARG A 47 1.96 15.28 -6.17
CA ARG A 47 3.33 15.81 -6.30
C ARG A 47 4.27 15.40 -5.17
N HIS A 48 3.75 14.85 -4.06
CA HIS A 48 4.55 14.31 -2.97
C HIS A 48 4.53 12.78 -3.03
N ILE A 49 5.70 12.15 -3.13
CA ILE A 49 5.81 10.72 -3.42
C ILE A 49 6.67 9.97 -2.40
N VAL A 50 6.18 8.81 -1.98
CA VAL A 50 6.96 7.76 -1.30
C VAL A 50 7.02 6.54 -2.23
N ASP A 51 8.19 6.25 -2.77
CA ASP A 51 8.44 5.12 -3.65
C ASP A 51 8.74 3.85 -2.85
N ILE A 52 7.91 2.83 -3.07
CA ILE A 52 7.97 1.51 -2.44
C ILE A 52 8.25 0.38 -3.46
N HIS A 53 8.51 0.73 -4.72
CA HIS A 53 8.67 -0.21 -5.84
C HIS A 53 9.71 -1.30 -5.56
N ASN A 54 10.78 -0.94 -4.85
CA ASN A 54 11.93 -1.82 -4.63
C ASN A 54 11.96 -2.50 -3.25
N LEU A 55 10.88 -2.44 -2.47
CA LEU A 55 10.80 -3.11 -1.17
C LEU A 55 10.61 -4.61 -1.38
N ALA A 56 11.61 -5.41 -1.01
CA ALA A 56 11.60 -6.86 -1.19
C ALA A 56 10.46 -7.53 -0.43
N GLU A 57 10.13 -7.02 0.75
CA GLU A 57 9.09 -7.52 1.63
C GLU A 57 7.68 -7.43 1.00
N LEU A 58 7.49 -6.51 0.04
CA LEU A 58 6.21 -6.34 -0.67
C LEU A 58 6.08 -7.25 -1.91
N ARG A 59 7.14 -7.96 -2.29
CA ARG A 59 7.18 -8.83 -3.47
C ARG A 59 6.80 -10.28 -3.16
N GLU A 60 6.69 -10.63 -1.88
CA GLU A 60 6.38 -11.99 -1.46
C GLU A 60 4.88 -12.28 -1.51
N LEU A 61 4.51 -13.36 -2.22
CA LEU A 61 3.18 -13.96 -2.12
C LEU A 61 3.19 -15.00 -0.99
N ARG A 62 2.32 -14.83 0.01
CA ARG A 62 2.13 -15.82 1.08
C ARG A 62 0.69 -16.28 1.17
N TRP A 63 0.47 -17.58 1.09
CA TRP A 63 -0.83 -18.18 1.38
C TRP A 63 -1.05 -18.28 2.88
N ARG A 64 -2.18 -17.72 3.35
CA ARG A 64 -2.60 -17.84 4.73
C ARG A 64 -3.87 -18.69 4.80
N LYS A 65 -3.83 -19.81 5.53
CA LYS A 65 -5.04 -20.58 5.83
C LYS A 65 -5.98 -19.69 6.66
N MET A 66 -7.18 -19.42 6.15
CA MET A 66 -8.23 -18.82 6.96
C MET A 66 -8.75 -19.88 7.95
N ALA A 67 -8.67 -19.58 9.24
CA ALA A 67 -9.34 -20.39 10.26
C ALA A 67 -10.85 -20.24 10.09
N ARG A 68 -11.54 -21.34 9.74
CA ARG A 68 -13.01 -21.39 9.76
C ARG A 68 -13.44 -21.63 11.20
N TYR A 69 -13.99 -20.60 11.84
CA TYR A 69 -14.76 -20.79 13.06
C TYR A 69 -16.18 -21.23 12.69
N VAL A 70 -16.47 -22.52 12.81
CA VAL A 70 -17.84 -23.04 12.85
C VAL A 70 -18.13 -23.36 14.31
N SER A 71 -18.88 -22.47 14.98
CA SER A 71 -19.33 -22.69 16.35
C SER A 71 -20.33 -23.85 16.39
N ALA A 72 -20.13 -24.75 17.35
CA ALA A 72 -20.89 -25.97 17.59
C ALA A 72 -22.28 -25.72 18.22
N LEU A 73 -23.14 -24.94 17.54
CA LEU A 73 -24.56 -24.76 17.92
C LEU A 73 -25.55 -25.49 17.01
N GLN A 74 -25.10 -26.45 16.19
CA GLN A 74 -25.98 -27.36 15.45
C GLN A 74 -26.46 -28.58 16.29
N ARG A 75 -26.63 -28.41 17.61
CA ARG A 75 -27.36 -29.37 18.44
C ARG A 75 -28.65 -28.73 18.92
N HIS A 76 -29.73 -28.98 18.17
CA HIS A 76 -31.07 -29.39 18.64
C HIS A 76 -32.14 -28.96 17.62
N LEU A 77 -32.56 -29.91 16.79
CA LEU A 77 -33.95 -29.97 16.31
C LEU A 77 -34.46 -31.35 16.74
N PRO A 78 -35.42 -31.43 17.69
CA PRO A 78 -36.03 -32.70 18.06
C PRO A 78 -36.88 -33.24 16.91
N SER A 79 -37.00 -34.57 16.89
CA SER A 79 -37.71 -35.43 15.94
C SER A 79 -39.16 -35.06 15.70
#